data_AF-A0A7C2M188-F1
#
_entry.id   AF-A0A7C2M188-F1
#
_cell.length_a   1.000
_cell.length_b   1.000
_cell.length_c   1.000
_cell.angle_alpha   90.00
_cell.angle_beta   90.00
_cell.angle_gamma   90.00
#
_symmetry.space_group_name_H-M   'P 1'
#
loop_
_entity.id
_entity.type
_entity.pdbx_description
1 polymer ?
#
loop_
_entity_poly.entity_id
_entity_poly.type
_entity_poly.pdbx_seq_one_letter_code
_entity_poly.pdbx_strand_id
1 'polypeptide(L)'
;FAAKLDIQEEEYNKVLKNPTAFPIHPNNSVQGRLERLHDLFKIIYSDKYIDKEEEELLRKYAIGLGFSPKVSEGIIKRSIQIFSGQISFEDYVYLLNKDE
;
A
#
# COMPACT_ATOMS: atom_id res chain seq x y z
N PHE A 1 4.67 -0.13 -12.95
CA PHE A 1 3.33 0.29 -12.52
C PHE A 1 2.46 0.67 -13.72
N ALA A 2 2.86 1.65 -14.55
CA ALA A 2 2.12 2.05 -15.76
C ALA A 2 1.81 0.91 -16.75
N ALA A 3 2.80 0.06 -17.09
CA ALA A 3 2.59 -1.10 -17.97
C ALA A 3 1.65 -2.18 -17.40
N LYS A 4 1.46 -2.25 -16.08
CA LYS A 4 0.51 -3.18 -15.42
C LYS A 4 -0.91 -2.60 -15.38
N LEU A 5 -1.08 -1.32 -15.66
CA LEU A 5 -2.34 -0.59 -15.61
C LEU A 5 -2.82 -0.19 -17.02
N ASP A 6 -2.16 -0.66 -18.08
CA ASP A 6 -2.44 -0.32 -19.48
C ASP A 6 -2.51 1.19 -19.76
N ILE A 7 -1.72 1.98 -19.02
CA ILE A 7 -1.70 3.43 -19.15
C ILE A 7 -0.85 3.80 -20.36
N GLN A 8 -1.46 4.41 -21.37
CA GLN A 8 -0.76 4.93 -22.54
C GLN A 8 0.09 6.15 -22.16
N GLU A 9 1.19 6.39 -22.90
CA GLU A 9 2.09 7.52 -22.62
C GLU A 9 1.36 8.87 -22.65
N GLU A 10 0.37 9.01 -23.53
CA GLU A 10 -0.49 10.19 -23.61
C GLU A 10 -1.38 10.39 -22.38
N GLU A 11 -1.89 9.31 -21.77
CA GLU A 11 -2.65 9.38 -20.52
C GLU A 11 -1.75 9.73 -19.34
N TYR A 12 -0.57 9.12 -19.27
CA TYR A 12 0.43 9.45 -18.26
C TYR A 12 0.78 10.95 -18.30
N ASN A 13 1.06 11.49 -19.50
CA ASN A 13 1.36 12.90 -19.69
C ASN A 13 0.16 13.81 -19.36
N LYS A 14 -1.09 13.37 -19.60
CA LYS A 14 -2.29 14.12 -19.18
C LYS A 14 -2.40 14.20 -17.66
N VAL A 15 -2.15 13.09 -16.95
CA VAL A 15 -2.16 13.06 -15.49
C VAL A 15 -1.07 13.96 -14.91
N LEU A 16 0.14 13.93 -15.47
CA LEU A 16 1.23 14.81 -15.02
C LEU A 16 0.94 16.30 -15.25
N LYS A 17 0.32 16.66 -16.39
CA LYS A 17 -0.03 18.05 -16.71
C LYS A 17 -1.12 18.60 -15.79
N ASN A 18 -2.09 17.78 -15.42
CA ASN A 18 -3.18 18.19 -14.55
C ASN A 18 -3.61 17.06 -13.59
N PRO A 19 -2.87 16.84 -12.49
CA PRO A 19 -3.19 15.78 -11.53
C PRO A 19 -4.55 15.95 -10.87
N THR A 20 -5.01 17.21 -10.68
CA THR A 20 -6.29 17.50 -10.03
C THR A 20 -7.50 17.17 -10.90
N ALA A 21 -7.32 17.02 -12.22
CA ALA A 21 -8.36 16.51 -13.12
C ALA A 21 -8.67 15.01 -12.92
N PHE A 22 -7.82 14.30 -12.17
CA PHE A 22 -7.97 12.87 -11.86
C PHE A 22 -8.20 12.72 -10.35
N PRO A 23 -9.41 13.05 -9.84
CA PRO A 23 -9.68 12.99 -8.42
C PRO A 23 -9.48 11.56 -7.91
N ILE A 24 -8.76 11.44 -6.79
CA ILE A 24 -8.64 10.16 -6.10
C ILE A 24 -10.01 9.83 -5.52
N HIS A 25 -10.67 8.78 -6.03
CA HIS A 25 -11.90 8.28 -5.44
C HIS A 25 -11.63 7.84 -3.99
N PRO A 26 -12.31 8.42 -2.99
CA PRO A 26 -12.13 8.02 -1.61
C PRO A 26 -12.64 6.58 -1.44
N ASN A 27 -11.72 5.66 -1.14
CA ASN A 27 -12.07 4.29 -0.80
C ASN A 27 -12.64 4.28 0.63
N ASN A 28 -13.97 4.34 0.73
CA ASN A 28 -14.67 4.39 2.01
C ASN A 28 -14.65 3.05 2.76
N SER A 29 -14.38 1.94 2.06
CA SER A 29 -14.27 0.61 2.68
C SER A 29 -12.88 0.38 3.28
N VAL A 30 -12.81 -0.40 4.36
CA VAL A 30 -11.53 -0.83 4.96
C VAL A 30 -10.68 -1.57 3.93
N GLN A 31 -11.29 -2.45 3.14
CA GLN A 31 -10.62 -3.22 2.10
C GLN A 31 -10.00 -2.31 1.03
N GLY A 32 -10.74 -1.33 0.52
CA GLY A 32 -10.20 -0.39 -0.46
C GLY A 32 -9.06 0.47 0.10
N ARG A 33 -9.06 0.79 1.41
CA ARG A 33 -7.91 1.46 2.05
C ARG A 33 -6.70 0.54 2.14
N LEU A 34 -6.90 -0.73 2.48
CA LEU A 34 -5.82 -1.72 2.53
C LEU A 34 -5.23 -1.98 1.14
N GLU A 35 -6.05 -2.04 0.10
CA GLU A 35 -5.58 -2.16 -1.29
C GLU A 35 -4.67 -0.99 -1.68
N ARG A 36 -5.08 0.25 -1.39
CA ARG A 36 -4.26 1.46 -1.67
C ARG A 36 -2.95 1.45 -0.90
N LEU A 37 -2.98 1.05 0.37
CA LEU A 37 -1.79 0.94 1.20
C LEU A 37 -0.84 -0.14 0.67
N HIS A 38 -1.38 -1.30 0.28
CA HIS A 38 -0.62 -2.39 -0.32
C HIS A 38 0.03 -1.99 -1.65
N ASP A 39 -0.67 -1.20 -2.48
CA ASP A 39 -0.10 -0.67 -3.71
C ASP A 39 1.10 0.24 -3.46
N LEU A 40 1.03 1.11 -2.45
CA LEU A 40 2.16 1.95 -2.06
C LEU A 40 3.32 1.11 -1.48
N PHE A 41 3.03 0.10 -0.66
CA PHE A 41 4.03 -0.83 -0.14
C PHE A 41 4.82 -1.52 -1.24
N LYS A 42 4.16 -1.98 -2.31
CA LYS A 42 4.85 -2.60 -3.47
C LYS A 42 5.82 -1.64 -4.17
N ILE A 43 5.55 -0.33 -4.14
CA ILE A 43 6.41 0.69 -4.76
C ILE A 43 7.61 0.96 -3.87
N ILE A 44 7.37 1.22 -2.58
CA ILE A 44 8.41 1.52 -1.61
C ILE A 44 9.34 0.32 -1.43
N TYR A 45 8.79 -0.88 -1.18
CA TYR A 45 9.56 -2.11 -0.98
C TYR A 45 10.20 -2.69 -2.26
N SER A 46 10.23 -1.95 -3.36
CA SER A 46 10.70 -2.48 -4.65
C SER A 46 12.19 -2.86 -4.61
N ASP A 47 12.97 -2.20 -3.76
CA ASP A 47 14.39 -2.47 -3.52
C ASP A 47 14.66 -3.44 -2.34
N LYS A 48 13.59 -4.04 -1.78
CA LYS A 48 13.61 -4.99 -0.66
C LYS A 48 14.00 -4.41 0.70
N TYR A 49 13.99 -3.10 0.86
CA TYR A 49 14.27 -2.42 2.12
C TYR A 49 13.21 -1.34 2.39
N ILE A 50 13.06 -0.94 3.66
CA ILE A 50 12.23 0.21 4.06
C ILE A 50 13.02 0.94 5.13
N ASP A 51 13.41 2.18 4.87
CA ASP A 51 14.07 3.03 5.84
C ASP A 51 13.07 3.75 6.78
N LYS A 52 13.60 4.58 7.68
CA LYS A 52 12.79 5.27 8.68
C LYS A 52 11.93 6.36 8.05
N GLU A 53 12.45 7.06 7.03
CA GLU A 53 11.72 8.08 6.29
C GLU A 53 10.55 7.47 5.52
N GLU A 54 10.75 6.32 4.88
CA GLU A 54 9.75 5.55 4.15
C GLU A 54 8.69 4.95 5.08
N GLU A 55 9.10 4.43 6.24
CA GLU A 55 8.17 3.99 7.29
C GLU A 55 7.28 5.15 7.78
N GLU A 56 7.87 6.32 7.99
CA GLU A 56 7.13 7.51 8.39
C GLU A 56 6.15 7.98 7.29
N LEU A 57 6.56 7.91 6.02
CA LEU A 57 5.72 8.20 4.86
C LEU A 57 4.52 7.24 4.81
N LEU A 58 4.75 5.94 4.94
CA LEU A 58 3.72 4.91 4.96
C LEU A 58 2.72 5.14 6.10
N ARG A 59 3.20 5.50 7.29
CA ARG A 59 2.35 5.83 8.44
C ARG A 59 1.48 7.06 8.16
N LYS A 60 2.05 8.14 7.63
CA LYS A 60 1.30 9.35 7.25
C LYS A 60 0.25 9.04 6.18
N TYR A 61 0.61 8.19 5.22
CA TYR A 61 -0.31 7.76 4.17
C TYR A 61 -1.48 6.94 4.73
N ALA A 62 -1.21 5.96 5.60
CA ALA A 62 -2.26 5.18 6.27
C ALA A 62 -3.22 6.07 7.09
N ILE A 63 -2.70 7.07 7.79
CA ILE A 63 -3.54 8.07 8.48
C ILE A 63 -4.37 8.87 7.47
N GLY A 64 -3.77 9.33 6.37
CA GLY A 64 -4.45 10.05 5.30
C GLY A 64 -5.54 9.23 4.59
N LEU A 65 -5.39 7.90 4.56
CA LEU A 65 -6.44 6.99 4.09
C LEU A 65 -7.59 6.85 5.09
N GLY A 66 -7.42 7.24 6.36
CA GLY A 66 -8.47 7.21 7.39
C GLY A 66 -8.28 6.16 8.49
N PHE A 67 -7.10 5.56 8.63
CA PHE A 67 -6.78 4.73 9.79
C PHE A 67 -6.39 5.61 10.99
N SER A 68 -6.82 5.23 12.20
CA SER A 68 -6.36 5.90 13.42
C SER A 68 -4.85 5.71 13.62
N PRO A 69 -4.13 6.64 14.27
CA PRO A 69 -2.68 6.52 14.46
C PRO A 69 -2.23 5.17 15.05
N LYS A 70 -2.96 4.66 16.06
CA LYS A 70 -2.69 3.37 16.71
C LYS A 70 -2.89 2.19 15.76
N VAL A 71 -3.93 2.23 14.94
CA VAL A 71 -4.21 1.19 13.94
C VAL A 71 -3.17 1.24 12.82
N SER A 72 -2.81 2.44 12.35
CA SER A 72 -1.79 2.63 11.31
C SER A 72 -0.46 2.02 11.71
N GLU A 73 0.02 2.23 12.94
CA GLU A 73 1.28 1.64 13.42
C GLU A 73 1.28 0.09 13.34
N GLY A 74 0.19 -0.54 13.79
CA GLY A 74 0.03 -1.99 13.72
C GLY A 74 -0.02 -2.51 12.27
N ILE A 75 -0.74 -1.81 11.39
CA ILE A 75 -0.80 -2.16 9.97
C ILE A 75 0.57 -2.04 9.32
N ILE A 76 1.29 -0.91 9.50
CA ILE A 76 2.62 -0.70 8.89
C ILE A 76 3.59 -1.77 9.36
N LYS A 77 3.68 -2.04 10.66
CA LYS A 77 4.57 -3.07 11.22
C LYS A 77 4.29 -4.45 10.60
N ARG A 78 3.01 -4.84 10.51
CA ARG A 78 2.64 -6.15 9.97
C ARG A 78 2.85 -6.22 8.45
N SER A 79 2.62 -5.13 7.73
CA SER A 79 2.95 -5.04 6.30
C SER A 79 4.45 -5.19 6.05
N ILE A 80 5.32 -4.54 6.84
CA ILE A 80 6.78 -4.71 6.74
C ILE A 80 7.16 -6.19 6.96
N GLN A 81 6.60 -6.83 7.98
CA GLN A 81 6.82 -8.25 8.28
C GLN A 81 6.41 -9.15 7.10
N ILE A 82 5.23 -8.93 6.52
CA ILE A 82 4.74 -9.69 5.37
C ILE A 82 5.66 -9.51 4.16
N PHE A 83 6.03 -8.28 3.82
CA PHE A 83 6.85 -7.99 2.65
C PHE A 83 8.30 -8.46 2.79
N SER A 84 8.85 -8.43 4.02
CA SER A 84 10.18 -8.96 4.34
C SER A 84 10.22 -10.49 4.48
N GLY A 85 9.09 -11.18 4.36
CA GLY A 85 9.00 -12.64 4.56
C GLY A 85 9.10 -13.07 6.03
N GLN A 86 9.07 -12.13 6.97
CA GLN A 86 9.01 -12.40 8.41
C GLN A 86 7.57 -12.72 8.81
N ILE A 87 7.12 -13.94 8.52
CA ILE A 87 5.81 -14.41 8.93
C ILE A 87 5.90 -15.19 10.25
N SER A 88 4.97 -14.96 11.19
CA SER A 88 4.91 -15.79 12.40
C SER A 88 4.41 -17.20 12.07
N PHE A 89 4.64 -18.16 12.96
CA PHE A 89 4.12 -19.51 12.77
C PHE A 89 2.58 -19.53 12.71
N GLU A 90 1.90 -18.70 13.52
CA GLU A 90 0.44 -18.58 13.47
C GLU A 90 -0.05 -18.07 12.12
N ASP A 91 0.58 -17.04 11.58
CA ASP A 91 0.21 -16.46 10.28
C ASP A 91 0.51 -17.44 9.13
N TYR A 92 1.59 -18.20 9.23
CA TYR A 92 1.91 -19.28 8.30
C TYR A 92 0.81 -20.35 8.28
N VAL A 93 0.40 -20.85 9.46
CA VAL A 93 -0.69 -21.83 9.58
C VAL A 93 -2.00 -21.27 9.04
N TYR A 94 -2.31 -20.00 9.34
CA TYR A 94 -3.51 -19.34 8.83
C TYR A 94 -3.53 -19.28 7.31
N LEU A 95 -2.42 -18.89 6.67
CA LEU A 95 -2.34 -18.82 5.21
C LEU A 95 -2.46 -20.19 4.55
N LEU A 96 -1.91 -21.27 5.14
CA LEU A 96 -2.04 -22.62 4.60
C LEU A 96 -3.45 -23.20 4.69
N ASN A 97 -4.22 -22.78 5.69
CA ASN A 97 -5.60 -23.26 5.90
C ASN A 97 -6.65 -22.30 5.32
N LYS A 98 -6.23 -21.25 4.63
CA LYS A 98 -7.14 -20.34 3.96
C LYS A 98 -7.56 -20.99 2.64
N ASP A 99 -8.84 -21.36 2.55
CA ASP A 99 -9.44 -21.89 1.32
C ASP A 99 -9.20 -20.91 0.14
N GLU A 100 -8.87 -21.45 -1.04
CA GLU A 100 -8.66 -20.67 -2.28
C GLU A 100 -9.93 -19.93 -2.73
#